data_AF-A0A645J484-F1
#
_entry.id   AF-A0A645J484-F1
#
_cell.length_a   1.000
_cell.length_b   1.000
_cell.length_c   1.000
_cell.angle_alpha   90.00
_cell.angle_beta   90.00
_cell.angle_gamma   90.00
#
_symmetry.space_group_name_H-M   'P 1'
#
loop_
_entity.id
_entity.type
_entity.pdbx_description
1 polymer ?
#
loop_
_entity_poly.entity_id
_entity_poly.type
_entity_poly.pdbx_seq_one_letter_code
_entity_poly.pdbx_strand_id
1 'polypeptide(L)' 'MITNFHLPYSTLLMLTAAFGDYDHVMNAYEVALKEGYRFGVYGDAMLIL' A
#
# COMPACT_ATOMS: atom_id res chain seq x y z
N MET A 1 3.34 -8.33 7.30
CA MET A 1 2.45 -7.25 7.78
C MET A 1 1.17 -7.22 6.94
N ILE A 2 0.00 -7.14 7.58
CA ILE A 2 -1.28 -6.89 6.91
C ILE A 2 -1.64 -5.43 7.12
N THR A 3 -1.89 -4.68 6.05
CA THR A 3 -2.20 -3.25 6.10
C THR A 3 -3.06 -2.83 4.92
N ASN A 4 -3.78 -1.71 5.00
CA ASN A 4 -4.59 -1.22 3.88
C ASN A 4 -3.73 -0.48 2.84
N PHE A 5 -4.33 -0.18 1.68
CA PHE A 5 -3.77 0.82 0.77
C PHE A 5 -4.01 2.24 1.31
N HIS A 6 -2.97 2.82 1.88
CA HIS A 6 -2.96 4.18 2.43
C HIS A 6 -2.85 5.25 1.36
N LEU A 7 -3.35 6.46 1.66
CA LEU A 7 -3.25 7.60 0.76
C LEU A 7 -1.80 8.11 0.60
N PRO A 8 -1.49 8.78 -0.52
CA PRO A 8 -0.20 9.45 -0.72
C PRO A 8 0.14 10.40 0.43
N TYR A 9 1.43 10.50 0.77
CA TYR A 9 1.95 11.37 1.84
C TYR A 9 1.44 11.06 3.27
N SER A 10 0.84 9.89 3.50
CA SER A 10 0.45 9.46 4.84
C SER A 10 1.62 8.82 5.61
N THR A 11 1.63 8.98 6.93
CA THR A 11 2.62 8.33 7.80
C THR A 11 2.51 6.81 7.77
N LEU A 12 1.30 6.26 7.52
CA LEU A 12 1.08 4.82 7.36
C LEU A 12 1.69 4.28 6.07
N LEU A 13 1.66 5.05 4.98
CA LEU A 13 2.40 4.71 3.76
C LEU A 13 3.90 4.69 4.02
N MET A 14 4.43 5.69 4.74
CA MET A 14 5.86 5.73 5.11
C MET A 14 6.26 4.51 5.95
N LEU A 15 5.45 4.14 6.95
CA LEU A 15 5.67 2.93 7.77
C LEU A 15 5.63 1.66 6.92
N THR A 16 4.69 1.59 5.98
CA THR A 16 4.54 0.43 5.09
C THR A 16 5.73 0.30 4.15
N ALA A 17 6.21 1.40 3.57
CA ALA A 17 7.42 1.43 2.74
C ALA A 17 8.69 1.10 3.54
N ALA A 18 8.79 1.57 4.79
CA ALA A 18 9.90 1.22 5.68
C ALA A 18 9.91 -0.28 6.05
N PHE A 19 8.74 -0.92 6.11
CA PHE A 19 8.61 -2.35 6.38
C PHE A 19 8.86 -3.22 5.13
N GLY A 20 8.31 -2.82 3.98
CA GLY A 20 8.20 -3.65 2.78
C GLY A 20 9.10 -3.25 1.62
N ASP A 21 10.10 -2.39 1.84
CA ASP A 21 10.90 -1.71 0.82
C ASP A 21 10.11 -0.71 -0.05
N TYR A 22 10.69 0.47 -0.29
CA TYR A 22 9.99 1.58 -0.94
C TYR A 22 9.61 1.24 -2.38
N ASP A 23 10.54 0.73 -3.17
CA ASP A 23 10.32 0.45 -4.60
C ASP A 23 9.31 -0.70 -4.78
N HIS A 24 9.41 -1.74 -3.95
CA HIS A 24 8.45 -2.85 -3.96
C HIS A 24 7.04 -2.42 -3.58
N VAL A 25 6.89 -1.61 -2.52
CA VAL A 25 5.59 -1.10 -2.09
C VAL A 25 5.00 -0.18 -3.16
N MET A 26 5.79 0.72 -3.76
CA MET A 26 5.27 1.63 -4.79
C MET A 26 4.87 0.89 -6.07
N ASN A 27 5.61 -0.14 -6.48
CA ASN A 27 5.20 -1.02 -7.58
C ASN A 27 3.87 -1.73 -7.26
N ALA A 28 3.69 -2.23 -6.04
CA ALA A 28 2.41 -2.84 -5.63
C ALA A 28 1.24 -1.84 -5.69
N TYR A 29 1.49 -0.55 -5.39
CA TYR A 29 0.51 0.52 -5.53
C TYR A 29 0.14 0.80 -6.99
N GLU A 30 1.11 0.80 -7.91
CA GLU A 30 0.86 0.96 -9.34
C GLU A 30 0.01 -0.20 -9.90
N VAL A 31 0.33 -1.43 -9.50
CA VAL A 31 -0.47 -2.62 -9.84
C VAL A 31 -1.87 -2.51 -9.27
N ALA A 32 -2.02 -2.12 -8.00
CA ALA A 32 -3.31 -1.96 -7.35
C ALA A 32 -4.19 -0.90 -8.04
N LEU A 33 -3.60 0.22 -8.48
CA LEU A 33 -4.30 1.24 -9.27
C LEU A 33 -4.76 0.70 -10.62
N LYS A 34 -3.89 -0.04 -11.33
CA LYS A 34 -4.21 -0.62 -12.65
C LYS A 34 -5.32 -1.66 -12.58
N GLU A 35 -5.33 -2.47 -11.52
CA GLU A 35 -6.31 -3.54 -11.30
C GLU A 35 -7.60 -3.03 -10.60
N GLY A 36 -7.69 -1.74 -10.29
CA GLY A 36 -8.91 -1.13 -9.74
C GLY A 36 -9.18 -1.43 -8.26
N TYR A 37 -8.13 -1.64 -7.47
CA TYR A 37 -8.24 -1.86 -6.02
C TYR A 37 -8.82 -0.62 -5.33
N ARG A 38 -9.51 -0.84 -4.22
CA ARG A 38 -10.12 0.20 -3.40
C ARG A 38 -9.12 0.67 -2.35
N PHE A 39 -8.87 1.98 -2.30
CA PHE A 39 -7.96 2.60 -1.34
C PHE A 39 -8.69 3.10 -0.09
N GLY A 40 -7.94 3.25 1.01
CA GLY A 40 -8.42 3.82 2.26
C GLY A 40 -8.81 2.80 3.34
N VAL A 41 -9.48 3.30 4.38
CA VAL A 41 -9.76 2.52 5.61
C VAL A 41 -10.73 1.35 5.37
N TYR A 42 -11.65 1.50 4.43
CA TYR A 42 -12.63 0.46 4.03
C TYR A 42 -12.34 -0.11 2.64
N GLY A 43 -11.09 0.03 2.19
CA GLY A 43 -10.62 -0.49 0.93
C GLY A 43 -10.11 -1.93 1.05
N ASP A 44 -9.37 -2.34 0.04
CA ASP A 44 -8.67 -3.60 0.02
C ASP A 44 -7.40 -3.54 0.88
N ALA A 45 -6.89 -4.71 1.21
CA ALA A 45 -5.70 -4.89 2.03
C ALA A 45 -4.53 -5.44 1.22
N MET A 46 -3.33 -5.14 1.69
CA MET A 46 -2.06 -5.63 1.21
C MET A 46 -1.41 -6.51 2.30
N LEU A 47 -0.91 -7.67 1.87
CA LEU A 47 -0.11 -8.58 2.69
C LEU A 47 1.35 -8.50 2.24
N ILE A 48 2.23 -8.09 3.14
CA ILE A 48 3.68 -8.10 2.95
C ILE A 48 4.26 -9.26 3.77
N LEU A 49 5.06 -10.13 3.16
CA LEU A 49 5.68 -11.31 3.78
C LEU A 49 7.19 -11.14 3.96
#